data_AF-A0AB36RTU9-F1
#
_entry.id   AF-A0AB36RTU9-F1
#
_cell.length_a   1.000
_cell.length_b   1.000
_cell.length_c   1.000
_cell.angle_alpha   90.00
_cell.angle_beta   90.00
_cell.angle_gamma   90.00
#
_symmetry.space_group_name_H-M   'P 1'
#
loop_
_entity.id
_entity.type
_entity.pdbx_description
1 polymer ?
#
loop_
_entity_poly.entity_id
_entity_poly.type
_entity_poly.pdbx_seq_one_letter_code
_entity_poly.pdbx_strand_id
1 'polypeptide(L)'
;MRTRPSDSNIIFTYLDYAQARVESAIFYEVLKSLALTHTFLFIGCGINDPDIAIIFEDIRFAHGDDLPEHYMTIPKEEVDTDIMNLVSSMRNIHFCEYDSTDGHSQLTKALIDLRYAVEERRNEIAKNQKW
;
A
#
# COMPACT_ATOMS: atom_id res chain seq x y z
N MET A 1 4.66 18.95 -25.78
CA MET A 1 5.92 19.26 -25.08
C MET A 1 5.70 18.93 -23.60
N ARG A 2 6.16 17.76 -23.14
CA ARG A 2 6.05 17.38 -21.71
C ARG A 2 7.08 18.23 -20.96
N THR A 3 6.62 19.17 -20.14
CA THR A 3 7.47 19.93 -19.22
C THR A 3 8.14 18.93 -18.27
N ARG A 4 9.48 18.90 -18.24
CA ARG A 4 10.20 18.25 -17.14
C ARG A 4 9.71 18.87 -15.82
N PRO A 5 9.46 18.08 -14.77
CA PRO A 5 9.24 18.68 -13.46
C PRO A 5 10.49 19.50 -13.12
N SER A 6 10.29 20.77 -12.75
CA SER A 6 11.37 21.59 -12.20
C SER A 6 11.77 20.99 -10.85
N ASP A 7 13.08 20.93 -10.57
CA ASP A 7 13.63 20.32 -9.34
C ASP A 7 13.04 20.89 -8.04
N SER A 8 12.39 22.05 -8.11
CA SER A 8 11.72 22.74 -7.01
C SER A 8 10.42 22.10 -6.50
N ASN A 9 9.86 21.09 -7.19
CA ASN A 9 8.59 20.45 -6.82
C ASN A 9 8.75 19.00 -6.34
N ILE A 10 9.97 18.57 -6.03
CA ILE A 10 10.23 17.19 -5.61
C ILE A 10 10.20 17.12 -4.08
N ILE A 11 9.42 16.17 -3.55
CA ILE A 11 9.29 15.91 -2.12
C ILE A 11 10.42 14.94 -1.72
N PHE A 12 11.32 15.38 -0.83
CA PHE A 12 12.43 14.55 -0.37
C PHE A 12 12.55 14.49 1.15
N THR A 13 12.26 15.60 1.84
CA THR A 13 12.43 15.71 3.29
C THR A 13 11.11 15.51 4.01
N TYR A 14 11.18 15.15 5.30
CA TYR A 14 10.00 15.07 6.16
C TYR A 14 9.20 16.39 6.19
N LEU A 15 9.88 17.53 6.10
CA LEU A 15 9.23 18.84 6.04
C LEU A 15 8.44 19.01 4.72
N ASP A 16 9.00 18.57 3.60
CA ASP A 16 8.32 18.60 2.30
C ASP A 16 7.05 17.74 2.34
N TYR A 17 7.12 16.55 2.94
CA TYR A 17 5.95 15.69 3.16
C TYR A 17 4.90 16.40 4.04
N ALA A 18 5.32 17.03 5.14
CA ALA A 18 4.40 17.76 6.01
C ALA A 18 3.74 18.95 5.30
N GLN A 19 4.49 19.70 4.49
CA GLN A 19 3.97 20.81 3.70
C GLN A 19 3.01 20.32 2.60
N ALA A 20 3.38 19.27 1.87
CA ALA A 20 2.56 18.66 0.83
C ALA A 20 1.21 18.15 1.38
N ARG A 21 1.17 17.62 2.61
CA ARG A 21 -0.08 17.23 3.29
C ARG A 21 -1.04 18.39 3.51
N VAL A 22 -0.52 19.57 3.84
CA VAL A 22 -1.34 20.77 4.02
C VAL A 22 -1.80 21.32 2.67
N GLU A 23 -0.88 21.43 1.72
CA GLU A 23 -1.15 21.98 0.39
C GLU A 23 -2.08 21.10 -0.45
N SER A 24 -2.00 19.78 -0.25
CA SER A 24 -2.78 18.77 -0.98
C SER A 24 -3.82 18.08 -0.09
N ALA A 25 -4.39 18.76 0.89
CA ALA A 25 -5.31 18.16 1.88
C ALA A 25 -6.44 17.32 1.26
N ILE A 26 -7.07 17.82 0.19
CA ILE A 26 -8.17 17.12 -0.52
C ILE A 26 -7.69 15.77 -1.08
N PHE A 27 -6.46 15.69 -1.58
CA PHE A 27 -5.91 14.44 -2.10
C PHE A 27 -5.81 13.39 -0.98
N TYR A 28 -5.32 13.78 0.20
CA TYR A 28 -5.23 12.89 1.35
C TYR A 28 -6.61 12.50 1.89
N GLU A 29 -7.61 13.38 1.85
CA GLU A 29 -9.00 13.03 2.21
C GLU A 29 -9.59 11.98 1.27
N VAL A 30 -9.36 12.11 -0.04
CA VAL A 30 -9.77 11.11 -1.03
C VAL A 30 -9.05 9.79 -0.78
N LEU A 31 -7.73 9.83 -0.54
CA LEU A 31 -6.95 8.63 -0.27
C LEU A 31 -7.41 7.91 1.00
N LYS A 32 -7.71 8.65 2.08
CA LYS A 32 -8.33 8.10 3.30
C LYS A 32 -9.67 7.44 3.00
N SER A 33 -10.54 8.11 2.25
CA SER A 33 -11.85 7.58 1.87
C SER A 33 -11.75 6.28 1.05
N LEU A 34 -10.77 6.20 0.16
CA LEU A 34 -10.49 4.98 -0.60
C LEU A 34 -10.00 3.85 0.30
N ALA A 35 -9.12 4.14 1.27
CA ALA A 35 -8.60 3.14 2.19
C ALA A 35 -9.69 2.55 3.10
N LEU A 36 -10.70 3.36 3.44
CA LEU A 36 -11.87 2.87 4.19
C LEU A 36 -12.79 1.94 3.38
N THR A 37 -12.77 2.05 2.05
CA THR A 37 -13.75 1.39 1.17
C THR A 37 -13.15 0.30 0.29
N HIS A 38 -11.83 0.29 0.12
CA HIS A 38 -11.11 -0.59 -0.79
C HIS A 38 -9.83 -1.11 -0.15
N THR A 39 -9.48 -2.35 -0.47
CA THR A 39 -8.20 -2.95 -0.10
C THR A 39 -7.07 -2.46 -1.02
N PHE A 40 -6.02 -1.89 -0.45
CA PHE A 40 -4.79 -1.54 -1.15
C PHE A 40 -3.75 -2.67 -1.12
N LEU A 41 -2.99 -2.77 -2.21
CA LEU A 41 -1.78 -3.59 -2.32
C LEU A 41 -0.59 -2.65 -2.62
N PHE A 42 0.33 -2.50 -1.67
CA PHE A 42 1.53 -1.68 -1.79
C PHE A 42 2.68 -2.51 -2.36
N ILE A 43 3.32 -1.99 -3.42
CA ILE A 43 4.42 -2.66 -4.11
C ILE A 43 5.57 -1.65 -4.29
N GLY A 44 6.77 -2.02 -3.84
CA GLY A 44 7.95 -1.15 -3.93
C GLY A 44 7.94 0.04 -2.96
N CYS A 45 7.04 0.02 -1.97
CA CYS A 45 6.98 1.00 -0.89
C CYS A 45 7.61 0.38 0.36
N GLY A 46 8.58 1.07 0.97
CA GLY A 46 9.15 0.63 2.23
C GLY A 46 8.23 0.92 3.41
N ILE A 47 8.42 0.22 4.52
CA ILE A 47 7.68 0.44 5.78
C ILE A 47 7.87 1.84 6.39
N ASN A 48 8.91 2.55 5.93
CA ASN A 48 9.35 3.84 6.43
C ASN A 48 8.82 5.02 5.60
N ASP A 49 7.93 4.77 4.63
CA ASP A 49 7.25 5.87 3.93
C ASP A 49 6.40 6.65 4.96
N PRO A 50 6.75 7.92 5.25
CA PRO A 50 6.13 8.66 6.33
C PRO A 50 4.68 9.02 6.02
N ASP A 51 4.30 9.14 4.75
CA ASP A 51 2.92 9.46 4.36
C ASP A 51 2.02 8.24 4.51
N ILE A 52 2.46 7.08 4.02
CA ILE A 52 1.71 5.83 4.19
C ILE A 52 1.57 5.52 5.69
N ALA A 53 2.66 5.66 6.46
CA ALA A 53 2.62 5.41 7.89
C ALA A 53 1.55 6.27 8.59
N ILE A 54 1.58 7.58 8.39
CA ILE A 54 0.67 8.53 9.04
C ILE A 54 -0.78 8.31 8.60
N ILE A 55 -1.04 8.10 7.30
CA ILE A 55 -2.40 7.93 6.79
C ILE A 55 -3.08 6.70 7.40
N PHE A 56 -2.39 5.56 7.45
CA PHE A 56 -2.96 4.31 7.95
C PHE A 56 -3.03 4.27 9.48
N GLU A 57 -2.10 4.94 10.17
CA GLU A 57 -2.22 5.17 11.62
C GLU A 57 -3.45 6.03 11.94
N ASP A 58 -3.67 7.13 11.22
CA ASP A 58 -4.85 7.98 11.37
C ASP A 58 -6.14 7.20 11.14
N ILE A 59 -6.19 6.38 10.08
CA ILE A 59 -7.37 5.57 9.74
C ILE A 59 -7.64 4.53 10.82
N ARG A 60 -6.61 3.77 11.24
CA ARG A 60 -6.74 2.75 12.28
C ARG A 60 -7.18 3.37 13.60
N PHE A 61 -6.62 4.51 13.97
CA PHE A 61 -7.01 5.22 15.19
C PHE A 61 -8.45 5.74 15.14
N ALA A 62 -8.89 6.26 13.99
CA ALA A 62 -10.23 6.84 13.85
C ALA A 62 -11.35 5.79 13.74
N HIS A 63 -11.07 4.63 13.15
CA HIS A 63 -12.11 3.66 12.77
C HIS A 63 -11.97 2.27 13.41
N GLY A 64 -10.88 1.99 14.12
CA GLY A 64 -10.69 0.72 14.84
C GLY A 64 -10.42 -0.47 13.91
N ASP A 65 -10.81 -1.67 14.36
CA ASP A 65 -10.41 -2.94 13.73
C ASP A 65 -11.33 -3.40 12.60
N ASP A 66 -12.50 -2.77 12.41
CA ASP A 66 -13.49 -3.14 11.38
C ASP A 66 -13.13 -2.64 9.96
N LEU A 67 -11.86 -2.30 9.75
CA LEU A 67 -11.34 -1.77 8.50
C LEU A 67 -10.95 -2.87 7.51
N PRO A 68 -11.01 -2.59 6.19
CA PRO A 68 -10.40 -3.47 5.21
C PRO A 68 -8.93 -3.75 5.57
N GLU A 69 -8.54 -5.01 5.54
CA GLU A 69 -7.13 -5.36 5.63
C GLU A 69 -6.42 -4.93 4.33
N HIS A 70 -5.23 -4.37 4.48
CA HIS A 70 -4.37 -3.95 3.36
C HIS A 70 -3.12 -4.82 3.28
N TYR A 71 -2.47 -4.85 2.13
CA TYR A 71 -1.30 -5.72 1.89
C TYR A 71 -0.09 -4.92 1.44
N MET A 72 1.11 -5.24 1.92
CA MET A 72 2.36 -4.63 1.48
C MET A 72 3.41 -5.70 1.18
N THR A 73 4.03 -5.64 0.00
CA THR A 73 5.11 -6.56 -0.37
C THR A 73 6.43 -6.10 0.23
N ILE A 74 7.17 -7.00 0.87
CA ILE A 74 8.46 -6.68 1.46
C ILE A 74 9.51 -7.78 1.19
N PRO A 75 10.74 -7.43 0.81
CA PRO A 75 11.83 -8.38 0.78
C PRO A 75 12.07 -9.03 2.14
N LYS A 76 12.34 -10.34 2.12
CA LYS A 76 12.77 -11.08 3.32
C LYS A 76 14.03 -10.46 3.91
N GLU A 77 14.10 -10.48 5.23
CA GLU A 77 15.25 -9.97 6.01
C GLU A 77 15.52 -8.46 5.88
N GLU A 78 14.69 -7.70 5.15
CA GLU A 78 14.82 -6.23 5.08
C GLU A 78 14.38 -5.56 6.39
N VAL A 79 13.36 -6.13 7.05
CA VAL A 79 12.79 -5.63 8.29
C VAL A 79 12.66 -6.77 9.28
N ASP A 80 13.03 -6.49 10.53
CA ASP A 80 12.87 -7.42 11.63
C ASP A 80 11.40 -7.79 11.87
N THR A 81 11.15 -9.08 12.17
CA THR A 81 9.79 -9.62 12.32
C THR A 81 9.01 -8.94 13.46
N ASP A 82 9.67 -8.54 14.56
CA ASP A 82 8.98 -7.86 15.66
C ASP A 82 8.54 -6.45 15.26
N ILE A 83 9.38 -5.75 14.48
CA ILE A 83 9.03 -4.45 13.90
C ILE A 83 7.86 -4.61 12.92
N MET A 84 7.90 -5.65 12.09
CA MET A 84 6.84 -5.93 11.11
C MET A 84 5.50 -6.20 11.81
N ASN A 85 5.49 -6.99 12.88
CA ASN A 85 4.31 -7.28 13.69
C ASN A 85 3.77 -6.02 14.39
N LEU A 86 4.65 -5.22 14.98
CA LEU A 86 4.29 -3.95 15.61
C LEU A 86 3.62 -3.02 14.59
N VAL A 87 4.26 -2.84 13.44
CA VAL A 87 3.74 -2.01 12.35
C VAL A 87 2.38 -2.52 11.85
N SER A 88 2.26 -3.83 11.63
CA SER A 88 1.02 -4.45 11.18
C SER A 88 -0.13 -4.16 12.14
N SER A 89 0.14 -4.25 13.45
CA SER A 89 -0.85 -3.97 14.50
C SER A 89 -1.30 -2.51 14.54
N MET A 90 -0.42 -1.56 14.20
CA MET A 90 -0.75 -0.13 14.21
C MET A 90 -1.46 0.34 12.93
N ARG A 91 -1.26 -0.35 11.80
CA ARG A 91 -1.68 0.14 10.47
C ARG A 91 -2.71 -0.73 9.74
N ASN A 92 -3.06 -1.90 10.29
CA ASN A 92 -3.93 -2.89 9.62
C ASN A 92 -3.38 -3.33 8.25
N ILE A 93 -2.05 -3.42 8.14
CA ILE A 93 -1.34 -3.84 6.93
C ILE A 93 -0.73 -5.22 7.19
N HIS A 94 -1.10 -6.18 6.36
CA HIS A 94 -0.50 -7.50 6.30
C HIS A 94 0.72 -7.47 5.36
N PHE A 95 1.84 -8.03 5.82
CA PHE A 95 3.08 -8.07 5.05
C PHE A 95 3.20 -9.36 4.24
N CYS A 96 3.47 -9.20 2.95
CA CYS A 96 3.72 -10.29 2.01
C CYS A 96 5.22 -10.37 1.73
N GLU A 97 5.91 -11.22 2.47
CA GLU A 97 7.35 -11.41 2.33
C GLU A 97 7.71 -12.15 1.04
N TYR A 98 8.80 -11.72 0.39
CA TYR A 98 9.32 -12.38 -0.81
C TYR A 98 10.85 -12.32 -0.89
N ASP A 99 11.42 -13.23 -1.66
CA ASP A 99 12.84 -13.32 -1.96
C ASP A 99 13.22 -12.32 -3.07
N SER A 100 14.10 -11.39 -2.73
CA SER A 100 14.60 -10.34 -3.64
C SER A 100 15.91 -10.69 -4.34
N THR A 101 16.56 -11.82 -3.99
CA THR A 101 17.93 -12.16 -4.43
C THR A 101 18.09 -12.26 -5.95
N ASP A 102 17.07 -12.74 -6.64
CA ASP A 102 17.02 -12.83 -8.11
C ASP A 102 16.28 -11.62 -8.72
N GLY A 103 16.68 -10.41 -8.34
CA GLY A 103 16.11 -9.16 -8.87
C GLY A 103 14.60 -9.05 -8.70
N HIS A 104 14.07 -9.48 -7.54
CA HIS A 104 12.64 -9.55 -7.24
C HIS A 104 11.82 -10.45 -8.19
N SER A 105 12.44 -11.45 -8.83
CA SER A 105 11.73 -12.36 -9.74
C SER A 105 10.61 -13.15 -9.06
N GLN A 106 10.77 -13.49 -7.77
CA GLN A 106 9.73 -14.18 -7.02
C GLN A 106 8.45 -13.34 -6.92
N LEU A 107 8.58 -12.04 -6.61
CA LEU A 107 7.44 -11.13 -6.58
C LEU A 107 6.75 -11.05 -7.95
N THR A 108 7.52 -10.97 -9.02
CA THR A 108 6.97 -10.95 -10.39
C THR A 108 6.16 -12.21 -10.69
N LYS A 109 6.69 -13.40 -10.33
CA LYS A 109 5.97 -14.68 -10.48
C LYS A 109 4.69 -14.69 -9.64
N ALA A 110 4.76 -14.26 -8.38
CA ALA A 110 3.61 -14.19 -7.48
C ALA A 110 2.50 -13.27 -8.02
N LEU A 111 2.85 -12.13 -8.64
CA LEU A 111 1.87 -11.23 -9.27
C LEU A 111 1.21 -11.85 -10.50
N ILE A 112 1.96 -12.64 -11.28
CA ILE A 112 1.42 -13.40 -12.41
C ILE A 112 0.41 -14.45 -11.91
N ASP A 113 0.74 -15.15 -10.83
CA ASP A 113 -0.13 -16.15 -10.21
C ASP A 113 -1.39 -15.50 -9.64
N LEU A 114 -1.25 -14.35 -8.96
CA LEU A 114 -2.37 -13.56 -8.45
C LEU A 114 -3.32 -13.14 -9.58
N ARG A 115 -2.79 -12.72 -10.74
CA ARG A 115 -3.62 -12.39 -11.90
C ARG A 115 -4.48 -13.59 -12.31
N TYR A 116 -3.91 -14.80 -12.38
CA TYR A 116 -4.69 -15.98 -12.75
C TYR A 116 -5.78 -16.29 -11.72
N ALA A 117 -5.46 -16.22 -10.42
CA ALA A 117 -6.44 -16.42 -9.36
C ALA A 117 -7.57 -15.38 -9.40
N VAL A 118 -7.25 -14.11 -9.70
CA VAL A 118 -8.25 -13.04 -9.84
C VAL A 118 -9.16 -13.28 -11.04
N GLU A 119 -8.61 -13.68 -12.19
CA GLU A 119 -9.41 -13.98 -13.40
C GLU A 119 -10.31 -15.20 -13.19
N GLU A 120 -9.81 -16.24 -12.53
CA GLU A 120 -10.63 -17.40 -12.14
C GLU A 120 -11.79 -16.94 -11.24
N ARG A 121 -11.49 -16.16 -10.19
CA ARG A 121 -12.51 -15.65 -9.27
C ARG A 121 -13.54 -14.76 -9.96
N ARG A 122 -13.12 -13.90 -10.89
CA ARG A 122 -14.02 -13.06 -11.71
C ARG A 122 -14.96 -13.92 -12.55
N ASN A 123 -14.44 -14.98 -13.17
CA ASN A 123 -15.25 -15.91 -13.96
C ASN A 123 -16.28 -16.66 -13.10
N GLU A 124 -15.92 -17.07 -11.88
CA GLU A 124 -16.87 -17.67 -10.93
C GLU A 124 -18.00 -16.71 -10.57
N ILE A 125 -17.66 -15.47 -10.20
CA ILE A 125 -18.65 -14.44 -9.85
C ILE A 125 -19.58 -14.17 -11.04
N ALA A 126 -19.04 -14.05 -12.25
CA ALA A 126 -19.83 -13.83 -13.47
C ALA A 126 -20.77 -15.01 -13.80
N LYS A 127 -20.35 -16.25 -13.53
CA LYS A 127 -21.22 -17.44 -13.67
C LYS A 127 -22.37 -17.42 -12.65
N ASN A 128 -22.08 -17.02 -11.42
CA ASN A 128 -23.04 -16.97 -10.32
C ASN A 128 -23.97 -15.74 -10.37
N GLN A 129 -23.66 -14.73 -11.18
CA GLN A 129 -24.49 -13.54 -11.41
C GLN A 129 -25.54 -13.71 -12.52
N LYS A 130 -25.67 -14.91 -13.11
CA LYS A 130 -26.79 -15.20 -14.02
C LYS A 130 -28.08 -15.37 -13.20
N TRP A 131 -28.88 -14.32 -13.22
CA TRP A 131 -30.29 -14.29 -12.80
C TRP A 131 -31.16 -15.15 -13.71
#